data_AF-A0A833HQU0-F1
#
_entry.id   AF-A0A833HQU0-F1
#
_cell.length_a   1.000
_cell.length_b   1.000
_cell.length_c   1.000
_cell.angle_alpha   90.00
_cell.angle_beta   90.00
_cell.angle_gamma   90.00
#
_symmetry.space_group_name_H-M   'P 1'
#
loop_
_entity.id
_entity.type
_entity.pdbx_description
1 polymer ?
#
loop_
_entity_poly.entity_id
_entity_poly.type
_entity_poly.pdbx_seq_one_letter_code
_entity_poly.pdbx_strand_id
1 'polypeptide(L)'
;MGMELGIILAYALGLIALYIIVWVLATPLKFIGKIVVKAAIGVIILFITNFIGNFIGVSVTINPLTATIVGILGIPGVVLMVAINKL
;
A
#
# COMPACT_ATOMS: atom_id res chain seq x y z
N MET A 1 42.08 -7.38 30.76
CA MET A 1 41.72 -6.19 29.97
C MET A 1 41.35 -6.48 28.51
N GLY A 2 41.99 -7.41 27.79
CA GLY A 2 41.64 -7.68 26.37
C GLY A 2 40.31 -8.41 26.11
N MET A 3 39.89 -9.31 27.02
CA MET A 3 38.66 -10.11 26.86
C MET A 3 37.39 -9.26 27.02
N GLU A 4 37.41 -8.25 27.89
CA GLU A 4 36.30 -7.33 28.12
C GLU A 4 36.02 -6.46 26.88
N LEU A 5 37.08 -6.00 26.20
CA LEU A 5 36.95 -5.25 24.93
C LEU A 5 36.36 -6.13 23.81
N GLY A 6 36.77 -7.40 23.72
CA GLY A 6 36.22 -8.34 22.74
C GLY A 6 34.72 -8.59 22.93
N ILE A 7 34.28 -8.71 24.19
CA ILE A 7 32.85 -8.87 24.53
C ILE A 7 32.07 -7.60 24.16
N ILE A 8 32.58 -6.41 24.50
CA ILE A 8 31.95 -5.14 24.15
C ILE A 8 31.80 -4.99 22.63
N LEU A 9 32.84 -5.33 21.86
CA LEU A 9 32.81 -5.28 20.40
C LEU A 9 31.81 -6.28 19.80
N ALA A 10 31.72 -7.50 20.36
CA ALA A 10 30.75 -8.50 19.92
C ALA A 10 29.31 -8.04 20.16
N TYR A 11 29.02 -7.43 21.32
CA TYR A 11 27.71 -6.83 21.59
C TYR A 11 27.40 -5.66 20.65
N ALA A 12 28.37 -4.76 20.42
CA ALA A 12 28.20 -3.64 19.50
C ALA A 12 27.88 -4.13 18.07
N LEU A 13 28.63 -5.11 17.56
CA LEU A 13 28.37 -5.73 16.27
C LEU A 13 27.01 -6.43 16.21
N GLY A 14 26.63 -7.14 17.28
CA GLY A 14 25.32 -7.79 17.39
C GLY A 14 24.16 -6.78 17.34
N LEU A 15 24.28 -5.65 18.04
CA LEU A 15 23.29 -4.58 18.01
C LEU A 15 23.19 -3.91 16.64
N ILE A 16 24.32 -3.66 15.98
CA ILE A 16 24.34 -3.10 14.63
C ILE A 16 23.67 -4.06 13.64
N ALA A 17 23.99 -5.36 13.70
CA ALA A 17 23.37 -6.37 12.85
C ALA A 17 21.84 -6.44 13.09
N LEU A 18 21.41 -6.43 14.36
CA LEU A 18 20.00 -6.42 14.72
C LEU A 18 19.29 -5.17 14.17
N TYR A 19 19.90 -4.00 14.30
CA TYR A 19 19.36 -2.75 13.78
C TYR A 19 19.15 -2.81 12.25
N ILE A 20 20.10 -3.35 11.50
CA ILE A 20 19.98 -3.51 10.04
C ILE A 20 18.81 -4.43 9.70
N ILE A 21 18.65 -5.56 10.40
CA ILE A 21 17.54 -6.50 10.18
C ILE A 21 16.20 -5.81 10.41
N VAL A 22 16.05 -5.10 11.53
CA VAL A 22 14.82 -4.36 11.85
C VAL A 22 14.54 -3.29 10.81
N TRP A 23 15.56 -2.57 10.36
CA TRP A 23 15.40 -1.52 9.35
C TRP A 23 14.96 -2.06 7.98
N VAL A 24 15.57 -3.17 7.53
CA VAL A 24 15.20 -3.84 6.28
C VAL A 24 13.75 -4.34 6.34
N LEU A 25 13.31 -4.91 7.47
CA LEU A 25 11.94 -5.39 7.65
C LEU A 25 10.91 -4.26 7.83
N ALA A 26 11.29 -3.15 8.47
CA ALA A 26 10.39 -2.02 8.69
C ALA A 26 10.17 -1.18 7.41
N THR A 27 11.12 -1.19 6.48
CA THR A 27 11.04 -0.47 5.21
C THR A 27 9.83 -0.86 4.34
N PRO A 28 9.55 -2.14 4.03
CA PRO A 28 8.39 -2.53 3.25
C PRO A 28 7.06 -2.25 3.97
N LEU A 29 7.04 -2.31 5.30
CA LEU A 29 5.83 -2.05 6.09
C LEU A 29 5.33 -0.60 5.91
N LYS A 30 6.26 0.36 5.81
CA LYS A 30 5.94 1.76 5.50
C LYS A 30 5.37 1.94 4.09
N PHE A 31 5.80 1.11 3.13
CA PHE A 31 5.30 1.15 1.75
C PHE A 31 3.86 0.62 1.66
N ILE A 32 3.57 -0.49 2.35
CA ILE A 32 2.22 -1.06 2.43
C ILE A 32 1.24 -0.03 3.00
N GLY A 33 1.60 0.68 4.06
CA GLY A 33 0.76 1.73 4.64
C GLY A 33 0.36 2.82 3.62
N LYS A 34 1.30 3.25 2.76
CA LYS A 34 0.99 4.23 1.70
C LYS A 34 0.00 3.70 0.67
N ILE A 35 0.11 2.42 0.28
CA ILE A 35 -0.82 1.79 -0.66
C ILE A 35 -2.20 1.69 -0.04
N VAL A 36 -2.31 1.28 1.23
CA VAL A 36 -3.59 1.15 1.93
C VAL A 36 -4.33 2.49 1.97
N VAL A 37 -3.64 3.60 2.24
CA VAL A 37 -4.27 4.93 2.23
C VAL A 37 -4.79 5.31 0.84
N LYS A 38 -4.00 5.08 -0.22
CA LYS A 38 -4.44 5.35 -1.60
C LYS A 38 -5.61 4.45 -2.00
N ALA A 39 -5.58 3.17 -1.64
CA ALA A 39 -6.67 2.24 -1.88
C ALA A 39 -7.94 2.68 -1.15
N ALA A 40 -7.85 3.13 0.10
CA ALA A 40 -9.00 3.64 0.85
C ALA A 40 -9.65 4.85 0.15
N ILE A 41 -8.85 5.77 -0.37
CA ILE A 41 -9.34 6.90 -1.18
C ILE A 41 -10.04 6.39 -2.45
N GLY A 42 -9.46 5.39 -3.12
CA GLY A 42 -10.07 4.78 -4.30
C GLY A 42 -11.38 4.05 -4.02
N VAL A 43 -11.54 3.42 -2.85
CA VAL A 43 -12.83 2.87 -2.41
C VAL A 43 -13.88 3.97 -2.31
N ILE A 44 -13.54 5.11 -1.70
CA ILE A 44 -14.47 6.24 -1.56
C ILE A 44 -14.90 6.76 -2.94
N ILE A 45 -13.94 6.94 -3.87
CA ILE A 45 -14.20 7.38 -5.23
C ILE A 45 -15.09 6.37 -5.98
N LEU A 46 -14.78 5.07 -5.88
CA LEU A 46 -15.58 4.02 -6.51
C LEU A 46 -16.99 3.92 -5.93
N PHE A 47 -17.15 4.16 -4.63
CA PHE A 47 -18.45 4.15 -3.97
C PHE A 47 -19.33 5.30 -4.46
N ILE A 48 -18.79 6.53 -4.49
CA ILE A 48 -19.48 7.70 -5.03
C ILE A 48 -19.82 7.48 -6.51
N THR A 49 -18.86 6.96 -7.28
CA THR A 49 -19.08 6.70 -8.69
C THR A 49 -20.12 5.61 -8.90
N ASN A 50 -20.13 4.51 -8.16
CA ASN A 50 -21.19 3.50 -8.26
C ASN A 50 -22.56 4.08 -7.93
N PHE A 51 -22.64 4.97 -6.94
CA PHE A 51 -23.88 5.62 -6.56
C PHE A 51 -24.45 6.47 -7.72
N ILE A 52 -23.60 7.28 -8.37
CA ILE A 52 -23.99 8.10 -9.54
C ILE A 52 -24.17 7.23 -10.80
N GLY A 53 -23.32 6.24 -10.99
CA GLY A 53 -23.30 5.34 -12.13
C GLY A 53 -24.51 4.41 -12.18
N ASN A 54 -25.15 4.12 -11.05
CA ASN A 54 -26.39 3.36 -10.99
C ASN A 54 -27.51 4.05 -11.83
N PHE A 55 -27.53 5.39 -11.87
CA PHE A 55 -28.46 6.14 -12.74
C PHE A 55 -28.18 5.98 -14.24
N ILE A 56 -26.98 5.54 -14.61
CA ILE A 56 -26.49 5.38 -16.00
C ILE A 56 -26.33 3.87 -16.35
N GLY A 57 -26.73 2.96 -15.44
CA GLY A 57 -26.57 1.52 -15.61
C GLY A 57 -25.10 1.04 -15.57
N VAL A 58 -24.21 1.81 -14.93
CA VAL A 58 -22.78 1.51 -14.81
C VAL A 58 -22.46 1.15 -13.37
N SER A 59 -22.01 -0.09 -13.15
CA SER A 59 -21.51 -0.55 -11.85
C SER A 59 -20.09 -1.11 -12.00
N VAL A 60 -19.22 -0.76 -11.04
CA VAL A 60 -17.83 -1.24 -11.00
C VAL A 60 -17.64 -2.01 -9.70
N THR A 61 -17.12 -3.23 -9.78
CA THR A 61 -16.88 -4.06 -8.61
C THR A 61 -15.84 -3.40 -7.69
N ILE A 62 -16.19 -3.20 -6.43
CA ILE A 62 -15.29 -2.63 -5.41
C ILE A 62 -14.44 -3.77 -4.84
N ASN A 63 -13.17 -3.83 -5.24
CA ASN A 63 -12.19 -4.76 -4.69
C ASN A 63 -10.86 -4.03 -4.44
N PRO A 64 -9.92 -4.60 -3.67
CA PRO A 64 -8.65 -3.92 -3.35
C PRO A 64 -7.84 -3.53 -4.59
N LEU A 65 -7.91 -4.33 -5.66
CA LEU A 65 -7.22 -4.07 -6.92
C LEU A 65 -7.84 -2.86 -7.63
N THR A 66 -9.18 -2.84 -7.78
CA THR A 66 -9.92 -1.77 -8.42
C THR A 66 -9.82 -0.47 -7.64
N ALA A 67 -9.90 -0.55 -6.31
CA ALA A 67 -9.71 0.57 -5.42
C ALA A 67 -8.27 1.12 -5.47
N THR A 68 -7.25 0.28 -5.63
CA THR A 68 -5.87 0.77 -5.78
C THR A 68 -5.68 1.46 -7.13
N ILE A 69 -6.20 0.88 -8.21
CA ILE A 69 -6.13 1.45 -9.57
C ILE A 69 -6.85 2.81 -9.60
N VAL A 70 -8.09 2.88 -9.11
CA VAL A 70 -8.87 4.12 -9.04
C VAL A 70 -8.30 5.10 -8.01
N GLY A 71 -7.74 4.63 -6.90
CA GLY A 71 -7.10 5.47 -5.89
C GLY A 71 -5.78 6.09 -6.36
N ILE A 72 -5.07 5.42 -7.27
CA ILE A 72 -3.84 5.95 -7.90
C ILE A 72 -4.17 6.85 -9.09
N LEU A 73 -5.11 6.45 -9.96
CA LEU A 73 -5.43 7.15 -11.21
C LEU A 73 -6.54 8.19 -11.06
N GLY A 74 -7.41 8.09 -10.05
CA GLY A 74 -8.57 8.95 -9.86
C GLY A 74 -9.67 8.70 -10.90
N ILE A 75 -10.25 9.78 -11.43
CA ILE A 75 -11.33 9.75 -12.45
C ILE A 75 -10.97 8.91 -13.69
N PRO A 76 -9.77 9.03 -14.31
CA PRO A 76 -9.42 8.16 -15.44
C PRO A 76 -9.36 6.67 -15.07
N GLY A 77 -9.07 6.33 -13.81
CA GLY A 77 -9.13 4.94 -13.33
C GLY A 77 -10.55 4.39 -13.30
N VAL A 78 -11.54 5.23 -12.99
CA VAL A 78 -12.96 4.87 -13.09
C VAL A 78 -13.36 4.62 -14.55
N VAL A 79 -12.96 5.50 -15.47
CA VAL A 79 -13.27 5.37 -16.90
C VAL A 79 -12.70 4.07 -17.47
N LEU A 80 -11.46 3.72 -17.11
CA LEU A 80 -10.83 2.45 -17.49
C LEU A 80 -11.60 1.24 -16.98
N MET A 81 -12.06 1.27 -15.72
CA MET A 81 -12.86 0.19 -15.15
C MET A 81 -14.19 0.02 -15.87
N VAL A 82 -14.85 1.12 -16.19
CA VAL A 82 -16.12 1.10 -16.93
C VAL A 82 -15.92 0.59 -18.35
N ALA A 83 -14.83 0.96 -19.01
CA ALA A 83 -14.50 0.47 -20.35
C ALA A 83 -14.21 -1.04 -20.35
N ILE A 84 -13.46 -1.54 -19.35
CA ILE A 84 -13.18 -2.98 -19.20
C ILE A 84 -14.44 -3.77 -18.86
N ASN A 85 -15.33 -3.23 -18.02
CA ASN A 85 -16.54 -3.94 -17.58
C ASN A 85 -17.71 -3.83 -18.58
N LYS A 86 -17.60 -2.99 -19.62
CA LYS A 86 -18.58 -2.87 -20.73
C LYS A 86 -18.18 -3.59 -22.02
N LEU A 87 -16.93 -4.09 -22.10
CA LEU A 87 -16.48 -5.03 -23.13
C LEU A 87 -16.97 -6.44 -22.81
#